data_AF-A0AAC8QFK7-F1
#
_entry.id   AF-A0AAC8QFK7-F1
#
_cell.length_a   1.000
_cell.length_b   1.000
_cell.length_c   1.000
_cell.angle_alpha   90.00
_cell.angle_beta   90.00
_cell.angle_gamma   90.00
#
_symmetry.space_group_name_H-M   'P 1'
#
loop_
_entity.id
_entity.type
_entity.pdbx_description
1 polymer ?
#
loop_
_entity_poly.entity_id
_entity_poly.type
_entity_poly.pdbx_seq_one_letter_code
_entity_poly.pdbx_strand_id
1 'polypeptide(L)'
;MLAALSLLLLGLMVALSFGISHALRGKTRLQQHSDAMAYSMATVQARSLNYFAVSNRAIAASFVAMNSLHAYMAAASVTSSMLSQGKDNFEAIGIIEIVLCLPCPWTGSACKHCKDAAEAFKIAKKFDKKRKEYDNEIKNVDPRFDNAVQALDVMIDTIHRSQWSVFKDTVTLLQNGSANGLGKLKDINAKEASSLNSAVGALNASEFTCVIDGMVCVGSGKPGNSPRPARARVMTEVANATRPEWPATRGKGVLEYLHPQFMKDLMNGIQGSGVSFVTGHDGTAKTTQNASTGEVEAGPSSDNQGKVTGADEHGRLTSQWRHGLWTGRYEASIFSDNSGNKHSPKSAHTGKHTKFEGVYAKDLLACAVGGNCFMKFRSDPDPSHDFGQPHVYSYVTMKMRTGDVKKAPWELNSKSEVKFTHGDQGTGKISMAPDEGAALSNALVYYHRLGDWQEQPNMFNPFWRAKLHPFTSSQAAAVLTAAGNTDAAQVAASATDLPL
;
A
#
# COMPACT_ATOMS: atom_id res chain seq x y z
N MET A 1 -60.64 -55.17 9.86
CA MET A 1 -60.27 -53.93 10.61
C MET A 1 -58.77 -53.83 10.87
N LEU A 2 -58.12 -54.85 11.46
CA LEU A 2 -56.66 -54.84 11.68
C LEU A 2 -55.82 -54.63 10.42
N ALA A 3 -56.15 -55.29 9.31
CA ALA A 3 -55.41 -55.17 8.04
C ALA A 3 -55.45 -53.75 7.43
N ALA A 4 -56.59 -53.05 7.56
CA ALA A 4 -56.72 -51.67 7.10
C ALA A 4 -55.91 -50.71 8.01
N LEU A 5 -55.88 -51.00 9.31
CA LEU A 5 -55.15 -50.21 10.30
C LEU A 5 -53.63 -50.38 10.17
N SER A 6 -53.16 -51.59 9.88
CA SER A 6 -51.75 -51.85 9.58
C SER A 6 -51.31 -51.24 8.25
N LEU A 7 -52.15 -51.28 7.20
CA LEU A 7 -51.86 -50.61 5.92
C LEU A 7 -51.77 -49.08 6.08
N LEU A 8 -52.68 -48.49 6.87
CA LEU A 8 -52.67 -47.07 7.22
C LEU A 8 -51.39 -46.68 7.97
N LEU A 9 -51.00 -47.48 8.98
CA LEU A 9 -49.77 -47.25 9.74
C LEU A 9 -48.53 -47.33 8.85
N LEU A 10 -48.49 -48.28 7.92
CA LEU A 10 -47.36 -48.45 7.00
C LEU A 10 -47.28 -47.27 6.02
N GLY A 11 -48.42 -46.80 5.49
CA GLY A 11 -48.49 -45.59 4.66
C GLY A 11 -48.03 -44.33 5.40
N LEU A 12 -48.43 -44.17 6.66
CA LEU A 12 -47.98 -43.08 7.53
C LEU A 12 -46.46 -43.13 7.77
N MET A 13 -45.91 -44.32 8.06
CA MET A 13 -44.47 -44.49 8.28
C MET A 13 -43.65 -44.19 7.03
N VAL A 14 -44.13 -44.55 5.83
CA VAL A 14 -43.47 -44.23 4.57
C VAL A 14 -43.50 -42.72 4.30
N ALA A 15 -44.65 -42.06 4.50
CA ALA A 15 -44.77 -40.60 4.33
C ALA A 15 -43.85 -39.84 5.30
N LEU A 16 -43.80 -40.27 6.57
CA LEU A 16 -42.89 -39.76 7.58
C LEU A 16 -41.42 -39.94 7.19
N SER A 17 -41.04 -41.14 6.75
CA SER A 17 -39.67 -41.44 6.34
C SER A 17 -39.22 -40.59 5.16
N PHE A 18 -40.11 -40.36 4.20
CA PHE A 18 -39.82 -39.51 3.04
C PHE A 18 -39.75 -38.03 3.44
N GLY A 19 -40.65 -37.55 4.31
CA GLY A 19 -40.62 -36.18 4.84
C GLY A 19 -39.34 -35.88 5.60
N ILE A 20 -38.89 -36.80 6.46
CA ILE A 20 -37.60 -36.69 7.17
C ILE A 20 -36.43 -36.70 6.18
N SER A 21 -36.44 -37.62 5.20
CA SER A 21 -35.39 -37.69 4.18
C SER A 21 -35.29 -36.42 3.34
N HIS A 22 -36.43 -35.82 2.98
CA HIS A 22 -36.49 -34.55 2.27
C HIS A 22 -35.94 -33.40 3.13
N ALA A 23 -36.36 -33.31 4.39
CA ALA A 23 -35.88 -32.30 5.32
C ALA A 23 -34.38 -32.43 5.59
N LEU A 24 -33.86 -33.66 5.74
CA LEU A 24 -32.42 -33.92 5.90
C LEU A 24 -31.62 -33.47 4.68
N ARG A 25 -32.08 -33.80 3.46
CA ARG A 25 -31.44 -33.32 2.22
C ARG A 25 -31.48 -31.80 2.13
N GLY A 26 -32.60 -31.18 2.49
CA GLY A 26 -32.73 -29.72 2.57
C GLY A 26 -31.71 -29.11 3.52
N LYS A 27 -31.57 -29.69 4.73
CA LYS A 27 -30.59 -29.25 5.73
C LYS A 27 -29.15 -29.38 5.22
N THR A 28 -28.77 -30.51 4.62
CA THR A 28 -27.42 -30.70 4.06
C THR A 28 -27.13 -29.69 2.96
N ARG A 29 -28.08 -29.46 2.04
CA ARG A 29 -27.93 -28.46 0.97
C ARG A 29 -27.80 -27.04 1.52
N LEU A 30 -28.57 -26.70 2.55
CA LEU A 30 -28.50 -25.39 3.21
C LEU A 30 -27.15 -25.20 3.90
N GLN A 31 -26.64 -26.20 4.61
CA GLN A 31 -25.33 -26.13 5.24
C GLN A 31 -24.21 -26.00 4.18
N GLN A 32 -24.24 -26.83 3.13
CA GLN A 32 -23.29 -26.72 2.02
C GLN A 32 -23.35 -25.35 1.33
N HIS A 33 -24.54 -24.76 1.19
CA HIS A 33 -24.70 -23.41 0.66
C HIS A 33 -24.05 -22.37 1.57
N SER A 34 -24.28 -22.46 2.88
CA SER A 34 -23.70 -21.57 3.88
C SER A 34 -22.17 -21.66 3.92
N ASP A 35 -21.61 -22.87 3.89
CA ASP A 35 -20.16 -23.10 3.89
C ASP A 35 -19.52 -22.55 2.62
N ALA A 36 -20.13 -22.82 1.45
CA ALA A 36 -19.68 -22.30 0.18
C ALA A 36 -19.73 -20.77 0.12
N MET A 37 -20.78 -20.16 0.71
CA MET A 37 -20.92 -18.70 0.78
C MET A 37 -19.83 -18.09 1.65
N ALA A 38 -19.65 -18.56 2.89
CA ALA A 38 -18.62 -18.07 3.80
C ALA A 38 -17.21 -18.21 3.19
N TYR A 39 -16.88 -19.39 2.65
CA TYR A 39 -15.59 -19.64 2.02
C TYR A 39 -15.34 -18.77 0.77
N SER A 40 -16.36 -18.59 -0.07
CA SER A 40 -16.24 -17.77 -1.29
C SER A 40 -16.04 -16.29 -0.97
N MET A 41 -16.79 -15.77 0.01
CA MET A 41 -16.60 -14.41 0.52
C MET A 41 -15.20 -14.23 1.11
N ALA A 42 -14.72 -15.17 1.93
CA ALA A 42 -13.36 -15.17 2.47
C ALA A 42 -12.29 -15.23 1.37
N THR A 43 -12.53 -16.00 0.31
CA THR A 43 -11.61 -16.08 -0.84
C THR A 43 -11.49 -14.74 -1.56
N VAL A 44 -12.60 -14.04 -1.77
CA VAL A 44 -12.58 -12.70 -2.38
C VAL A 44 -11.85 -11.73 -1.47
N GLN A 45 -12.12 -11.75 -0.17
CA GLN A 45 -11.44 -10.91 0.81
C GLN A 45 -9.92 -11.15 0.84
N ALA A 46 -9.48 -12.41 0.84
CA ALA A 46 -8.06 -12.78 0.76
C ALA A 46 -7.39 -12.22 -0.51
N ARG A 47 -8.08 -12.32 -1.66
CA ARG A 47 -7.59 -11.76 -2.93
C ARG A 47 -7.46 -10.25 -2.88
N SER A 48 -8.39 -9.56 -2.24
CA SER A 48 -8.35 -8.11 -2.05
C SER A 48 -7.18 -7.68 -1.17
N LEU A 49 -6.93 -8.38 -0.06
CA LEU A 49 -5.74 -8.13 0.78
C LEU A 49 -4.44 -8.40 0.02
N ASN A 50 -4.36 -9.47 -0.77
CA ASN A 50 -3.21 -9.73 -1.63
C ASN A 50 -3.01 -8.65 -2.71
N TYR A 51 -4.10 -8.14 -3.28
CA TYR A 51 -4.06 -7.02 -4.23
C TYR A 51 -3.46 -5.77 -3.57
N PHE A 52 -3.86 -5.44 -2.34
CA PHE A 52 -3.28 -4.33 -1.58
C PHE A 52 -1.77 -4.52 -1.37
N ALA A 53 -1.35 -5.73 -0.97
CA ALA A 53 0.06 -6.04 -0.75
C ALA A 53 0.91 -5.88 -2.03
N VAL A 54 0.43 -6.37 -3.18
CA VAL A 54 1.15 -6.25 -4.46
C VAL A 54 1.17 -4.80 -4.96
N SER A 55 0.04 -4.11 -4.90
CA SER A 55 -0.06 -2.70 -5.33
C SER A 55 0.79 -1.77 -4.44
N ASN A 56 0.93 -2.09 -3.15
CA ASN A 56 1.87 -1.40 -2.26
C ASN A 56 3.33 -1.51 -2.72
N ARG A 57 3.74 -2.64 -3.32
CA ARG A 57 5.08 -2.76 -3.93
C ARG A 57 5.25 -1.82 -5.12
N ALA A 58 4.21 -1.65 -5.94
CA ALA A 58 4.22 -0.71 -7.06
C ALA A 58 4.29 0.75 -6.58
N ILE A 59 3.59 1.08 -5.48
CA ILE A 59 3.71 2.39 -4.82
C ILE A 59 5.15 2.62 -4.33
N ALA A 60 5.74 1.64 -3.61
CA ALA A 60 7.13 1.73 -3.15
C ALA A 60 8.12 1.92 -4.31
N ALA A 61 7.96 1.14 -5.39
CA ALA A 61 8.77 1.26 -6.60
C ALA A 61 8.64 2.64 -7.26
N SER A 62 7.47 3.27 -7.19
CA SER A 62 7.25 4.63 -7.72
C SER A 62 8.02 5.67 -6.90
N PHE A 63 8.08 5.54 -5.58
CA PHE A 63 8.94 6.39 -4.73
C PHE A 63 10.44 6.15 -5.01
N VAL A 64 10.85 4.90 -5.22
CA VAL A 64 12.24 4.57 -5.62
C VAL A 64 12.60 5.18 -6.97
N ALA A 65 11.68 5.13 -7.94
CA ALA A 65 11.85 5.75 -9.24
C ALA A 65 11.97 7.28 -9.12
N MET A 66 11.15 7.92 -8.28
CA MET A 66 11.27 9.36 -8.00
C MET A 66 12.63 9.71 -7.38
N ASN A 67 13.10 8.96 -6.38
CA ASN A 67 14.43 9.17 -5.80
C ASN A 67 15.54 9.02 -6.86
N SER A 68 15.40 8.07 -7.79
CA SER A 68 16.34 7.88 -8.89
C SER A 68 16.32 9.04 -9.89
N LEU A 69 15.15 9.57 -10.23
CA LEU A 69 15.03 10.77 -11.08
C LEU A 69 15.72 11.98 -10.44
N HIS A 70 15.54 12.16 -9.12
CA HIS A 70 16.21 13.24 -8.39
C HIS A 70 17.73 13.06 -8.40
N ALA A 71 18.23 11.83 -8.26
CA ALA A 71 19.65 11.53 -8.40
C ALA A 71 20.20 11.95 -9.77
N TYR A 72 19.54 11.56 -10.87
CA TYR A 72 19.97 11.94 -12.22
C TYR A 72 19.93 13.45 -12.44
N MET A 73 18.91 14.13 -11.91
CA MET A 73 18.81 15.56 -12.05
C MET A 73 19.89 16.29 -11.22
N ALA A 74 20.20 15.82 -10.01
CA ALA A 74 21.29 16.36 -9.20
C ALA A 74 22.65 16.14 -9.89
N ALA A 75 22.89 14.96 -10.46
CA ALA A 75 24.08 14.63 -11.25
C ALA A 75 24.24 15.53 -12.48
N ALA A 76 23.16 15.85 -13.19
CA ALA A 76 23.20 16.82 -14.27
C ALA A 76 23.52 18.23 -13.75
N SER A 77 22.86 18.63 -12.66
CA SER A 77 22.95 19.98 -12.08
C SER A 77 24.31 20.29 -11.46
N VAL A 78 25.01 19.28 -10.93
CA VAL A 78 26.35 19.46 -10.35
C VAL A 78 27.36 19.95 -11.40
N THR A 79 27.16 19.61 -12.68
CA THR A 79 28.05 20.07 -13.76
C THR A 79 28.09 21.60 -13.86
N SER A 80 26.94 22.27 -13.68
CA SER A 80 26.86 23.73 -13.63
C SER A 80 27.58 24.27 -12.39
N SER A 81 27.35 23.68 -11.22
CA SER A 81 28.01 24.09 -9.96
C SER A 81 29.53 23.91 -10.02
N MET A 82 30.02 22.84 -10.62
CA MET A 82 31.46 22.61 -10.84
C MET A 82 32.07 23.67 -11.77
N LEU A 83 31.41 24.01 -12.88
CA LEU A 83 31.89 25.06 -13.79
C LEU A 83 31.81 26.45 -13.16
N SER A 84 30.79 26.71 -12.34
CA SER A 84 30.71 27.94 -11.54
C SER A 84 31.88 28.02 -10.56
N GLN A 85 32.19 26.92 -9.86
CA GLN A 85 33.34 26.90 -8.96
C GLN A 85 34.67 27.04 -9.72
N GLY A 86 34.77 26.51 -10.94
CA GLY A 86 35.93 26.72 -11.81
C GLY A 86 36.12 28.19 -12.16
N LYS A 87 35.03 28.89 -12.53
CA LYS A 87 35.05 30.35 -12.72
C LYS A 87 35.55 31.06 -11.47
N ASP A 88 34.97 30.78 -10.31
CA ASP A 88 35.32 31.45 -9.05
C ASP A 88 36.77 31.17 -8.63
N ASN A 89 37.27 29.96 -8.84
CA ASN A 89 38.68 29.61 -8.61
C ASN A 89 39.62 30.46 -9.48
N PHE A 90 39.31 30.63 -10.77
CA PHE A 90 40.14 31.40 -11.69
C PHE A 90 40.02 32.92 -11.50
N GLU A 91 38.88 33.42 -10.99
CA GLU A 91 38.78 34.81 -10.51
C GLU A 91 39.66 35.04 -9.29
N ALA A 92 39.66 34.11 -8.32
CA ALA A 92 40.54 34.19 -7.15
C ALA A 92 42.03 34.11 -7.53
N ILE A 93 42.40 33.20 -8.44
CA ILE A 93 43.76 33.12 -8.99
C ILE A 93 44.14 34.42 -9.71
N GLY A 94 43.24 34.99 -10.50
CA GLY A 94 43.47 36.29 -11.16
C GLY A 94 43.73 37.42 -10.16
N ILE A 95 43.01 37.43 -9.03
CA ILE A 95 43.25 38.40 -7.94
C ILE A 95 44.62 38.19 -7.31
N ILE A 96 45.04 36.95 -7.06
CA ILE A 96 46.38 36.63 -6.53
C ILE A 96 47.46 37.17 -7.49
N GLU A 97 47.32 36.93 -8.79
CA GLU A 97 48.25 37.43 -9.80
C GLU A 97 48.23 38.96 -9.90
N ILE A 98 47.09 39.64 -9.69
CA ILE A 98 47.04 41.11 -9.58
C ILE A 98 47.87 41.60 -8.40
N VAL A 99 47.76 40.97 -7.23
CA VAL A 99 48.52 41.38 -6.04
C VAL A 99 50.03 41.23 -6.28
N LEU A 100 50.44 40.16 -6.96
CA LEU A 100 51.84 39.93 -7.35
C LEU A 100 52.33 40.89 -8.46
N CYS A 101 51.42 41.51 -9.22
CA CYS A 101 51.70 42.53 -10.23
C CYS A 101 51.96 43.93 -9.62
N LEU A 102 51.42 44.25 -8.44
CA LEU A 102 51.56 45.57 -7.79
C LEU A 102 53.01 46.11 -7.69
N PRO A 103 54.06 45.30 -7.40
CA PRO A 103 55.44 45.78 -7.38
C PRO A 103 56.11 45.93 -8.76
N CYS A 104 55.38 45.84 -9.89
CA CYS A 104 55.93 45.94 -11.25
C CYS A 104 56.51 47.35 -11.57
N PRO A 105 57.84 47.50 -11.81
CA PRO A 105 58.45 48.78 -12.16
C PRO A 105 58.44 49.04 -13.67
N TRP A 106 57.40 48.62 -14.39
CA TRP A 106 57.21 48.74 -15.85
C TRP A 106 58.22 48.01 -16.76
N THR A 107 59.34 47.47 -16.24
CA THR A 107 60.36 46.76 -17.06
C THR A 107 60.88 45.43 -16.47
N GLY A 108 60.17 44.79 -15.53
CA GLY A 108 60.64 43.57 -14.82
C GLY A 108 59.78 42.32 -14.97
N SER A 109 60.27 41.18 -14.42
CA SER A 109 59.55 39.90 -14.34
C SER A 109 58.23 39.99 -13.57
N ALA A 110 58.11 40.93 -12.63
CA ALA A 110 56.88 41.23 -11.89
C ALA A 110 55.71 41.65 -12.80
N CYS A 111 56.00 42.23 -13.98
CA CYS A 111 54.98 42.64 -14.94
C CYS A 111 54.37 41.46 -15.72
N LYS A 112 54.97 40.27 -15.63
CA LYS A 112 54.41 39.02 -16.16
C LYS A 112 53.12 38.64 -15.43
N HIS A 113 53.05 38.88 -14.11
CA HIS A 113 51.87 38.62 -13.29
C HIS A 113 50.65 39.44 -13.75
N CYS A 114 50.85 40.63 -14.32
CA CYS A 114 49.76 41.43 -14.88
C CYS A 114 49.14 40.77 -16.13
N LYS A 115 49.96 40.13 -16.98
CA LYS A 115 49.49 39.33 -18.12
C LYS A 115 48.83 38.05 -17.64
N ASP A 116 49.43 37.40 -16.65
CA ASP A 116 48.90 36.17 -16.08
C ASP A 116 47.52 36.41 -15.42
N ALA A 117 47.33 37.53 -14.71
CA ALA A 117 46.04 37.96 -14.18
C ALA A 117 44.98 38.12 -15.29
N ALA A 118 45.30 38.84 -16.37
CA ALA A 118 44.38 39.02 -17.49
C ALA A 118 43.99 37.70 -18.16
N GLU A 119 44.93 36.76 -18.26
CA GLU A 119 44.68 35.41 -18.78
C GLU A 119 43.80 34.60 -17.82
N ALA A 120 44.02 34.67 -16.51
CA ALA A 120 43.18 34.01 -15.50
C ALA A 120 41.71 34.48 -15.57
N PHE A 121 41.46 35.79 -15.67
CA PHE A 121 40.10 36.31 -15.87
C PHE A 121 39.49 35.89 -17.21
N LYS A 122 40.31 35.72 -18.25
CA LYS A 122 39.85 35.18 -19.53
C LYS A 122 39.44 33.71 -19.40
N ILE A 123 40.18 32.91 -18.62
CA ILE A 123 39.83 31.52 -18.30
C ILE A 123 38.53 31.48 -17.49
N ALA A 124 38.36 32.35 -16.48
CA ALA A 124 37.10 32.46 -15.73
C ALA A 124 35.90 32.74 -16.64
N LYS A 125 36.04 33.65 -17.63
CA LYS A 125 35.00 33.89 -18.65
C LYS A 125 34.70 32.67 -19.52
N LYS A 126 35.70 31.83 -19.83
CA LYS A 126 35.48 30.57 -20.55
C LYS A 126 34.70 29.57 -19.69
N PHE A 127 35.02 29.47 -18.41
CA PHE A 127 34.23 28.67 -17.45
C PHE A 127 32.78 29.15 -17.38
N ASP A 128 32.54 30.46 -17.26
CA ASP A 128 31.18 31.00 -17.25
C ASP A 128 30.42 30.75 -18.56
N LYS A 129 31.10 30.85 -19.70
CA LYS A 129 30.51 30.50 -21.01
C LYS A 129 30.10 29.03 -21.04
N LYS A 130 31.01 28.11 -20.65
CA LYS A 130 30.73 26.67 -20.62
C LYS A 130 29.63 26.33 -19.61
N ARG A 131 29.62 26.99 -18.46
CA ARG A 131 28.56 26.89 -17.45
C ARG A 131 27.20 27.24 -18.03
N LYS A 132 27.10 28.34 -18.79
CA LYS A 132 25.86 28.75 -19.48
C LYS A 132 25.41 27.75 -20.55
N GLU A 133 26.35 27.10 -21.24
CA GLU A 133 26.03 26.00 -22.17
C GLU A 133 25.37 24.83 -21.43
N TYR A 134 25.98 24.35 -20.34
CA TYR A 134 25.40 23.29 -19.51
C TYR A 134 24.11 23.71 -18.80
N ASP A 135 23.99 24.95 -18.32
CA ASP A 135 22.73 25.48 -17.77
C ASP A 135 21.59 25.34 -18.78
N ASN A 136 21.85 25.62 -20.05
CA ASN A 136 20.84 25.49 -21.10
C ASN A 136 20.52 24.03 -21.43
N GLU A 137 21.51 23.15 -21.42
CA GLU A 137 21.28 21.70 -21.57
C GLU A 137 20.42 21.14 -20.44
N ILE A 138 20.70 21.54 -19.19
CA ILE A 138 19.91 21.15 -18.01
C ILE A 138 18.48 21.67 -18.13
N LYS A 139 18.28 22.95 -18.48
CA LYS A 139 16.95 23.55 -18.73
C LYS A 139 16.16 22.81 -19.80
N ASN A 140 16.81 22.23 -20.81
CA ASN A 140 16.13 21.49 -21.86
C ASN A 140 15.57 20.14 -21.37
N VAL A 141 16.16 19.56 -20.31
CA VAL A 141 15.74 18.29 -19.71
C VAL A 141 14.79 18.52 -18.51
N ASP A 142 14.89 19.66 -17.85
CA ASP A 142 14.08 20.07 -16.68
C ASP A 142 12.56 19.80 -16.86
N PRO A 143 11.90 20.15 -17.98
CA PRO A 143 10.48 19.85 -18.17
C PRO A 143 10.16 18.35 -18.24
N ARG A 144 11.09 17.53 -18.73
CA ARG A 144 10.91 16.07 -18.78
C ARG A 144 11.05 15.47 -17.39
N PHE A 145 11.99 15.96 -16.60
CA PHE A 145 12.12 15.61 -15.19
C PHE A 145 10.83 15.97 -14.42
N ASP A 146 10.37 17.22 -14.56
CA ASP A 146 9.15 17.71 -13.92
C ASP A 146 7.92 16.85 -14.25
N ASN A 147 7.76 16.50 -15.53
CA ASN A 147 6.67 15.66 -16.01
C ASN A 147 6.77 14.23 -15.47
N ALA A 148 7.98 13.67 -15.38
CA ALA A 148 8.19 12.32 -14.86
C ALA A 148 7.89 12.24 -13.36
N VAL A 149 8.28 13.25 -12.58
CA VAL A 149 7.95 13.34 -11.14
C VAL A 149 6.42 13.42 -10.95
N GLN A 150 5.75 14.31 -11.69
CA GLN A 150 4.28 14.44 -11.63
C GLN A 150 3.56 13.17 -12.08
N ALA A 151 4.05 12.49 -13.12
CA ALA A 151 3.45 11.25 -13.60
C ALA A 151 3.56 10.12 -12.57
N LEU A 152 4.68 10.04 -11.83
CA LEU A 152 4.86 9.07 -10.75
C LEU A 152 3.97 9.37 -9.54
N ASP A 153 3.81 10.64 -9.18
CA ASP A 153 2.86 11.09 -8.15
C ASP A 153 1.41 10.70 -8.52
N VAL A 154 0.98 11.01 -9.75
CA VAL A 154 -0.33 10.59 -10.28
C VAL A 154 -0.49 9.07 -10.34
N MET A 155 0.59 8.33 -10.64
CA MET A 155 0.56 6.86 -10.65
C MET A 155 0.26 6.31 -9.25
N ILE A 156 0.90 6.84 -8.20
CA ILE A 156 0.66 6.44 -6.82
C ILE A 156 -0.79 6.68 -6.42
N ASP A 157 -1.32 7.87 -6.69
CA ASP A 157 -2.73 8.21 -6.43
C ASP A 157 -3.69 7.29 -7.22
N THR A 158 -3.35 6.93 -8.45
CA THR A 158 -4.17 6.03 -9.28
C THR A 158 -4.18 4.61 -8.74
N ILE A 159 -3.03 4.11 -8.30
CA ILE A 159 -2.93 2.80 -7.65
C ILE A 159 -3.75 2.81 -6.36
N HIS A 160 -3.64 3.86 -5.54
CA HIS A 160 -4.41 3.95 -4.30
C HIS A 160 -5.92 4.03 -4.55
N ARG A 161 -6.37 4.83 -5.53
CA ARG A 161 -7.78 4.86 -5.95
C ARG A 161 -8.28 3.49 -6.38
N SER A 162 -7.44 2.71 -7.05
CA SER A 162 -7.76 1.32 -7.40
C SER A 162 -7.88 0.43 -6.15
N GLN A 163 -6.95 0.54 -5.18
CA GLN A 163 -7.08 -0.14 -3.88
C GLN A 163 -8.41 0.21 -3.19
N TRP A 164 -8.77 1.50 -3.17
CA TRP A 164 -10.02 1.97 -2.59
C TRP A 164 -11.26 1.40 -3.28
N SER A 165 -11.26 1.29 -4.61
CA SER A 165 -12.35 0.63 -5.33
C SER A 165 -12.51 -0.83 -4.91
N VAL A 166 -11.41 -1.60 -4.93
CA VAL A 166 -11.40 -3.01 -4.54
C VAL A 166 -11.89 -3.19 -3.10
N PHE A 167 -11.49 -2.30 -2.19
CA PHE A 167 -11.96 -2.30 -0.81
C PHE A 167 -13.47 -2.10 -0.72
N LYS A 168 -14.02 -1.06 -1.36
CA LYS A 168 -15.47 -0.80 -1.34
C LYS A 168 -16.26 -1.96 -1.96
N ASP A 169 -15.83 -2.47 -3.10
CA ASP A 169 -16.51 -3.57 -3.78
C ASP A 169 -16.50 -4.85 -2.92
N THR A 170 -15.39 -5.09 -2.19
CA THR A 170 -15.29 -6.20 -1.24
C THR A 170 -16.21 -5.98 -0.04
N VAL A 171 -16.26 -4.77 0.55
CA VAL A 171 -17.20 -4.44 1.64
C VAL A 171 -18.63 -4.70 1.21
N THR A 172 -19.06 -4.20 0.04
CA THR A 172 -20.42 -4.43 -0.46
C THR A 172 -20.71 -5.90 -0.67
N LEU A 173 -19.76 -6.67 -1.19
CA LEU A 173 -19.89 -8.12 -1.36
C LEU A 173 -20.04 -8.86 -0.03
N LEU A 174 -19.26 -8.49 0.98
CA LEU A 174 -19.33 -9.07 2.32
C LEU A 174 -20.66 -8.74 3.03
N GLN A 175 -21.24 -7.58 2.73
CA GLN A 175 -22.55 -7.16 3.27
C GLN A 175 -23.72 -7.92 2.66
N ASN A 176 -23.70 -8.18 1.36
CA ASN A 176 -24.87 -8.74 0.66
C ASN A 176 -24.75 -10.22 0.28
N GLY A 177 -23.55 -10.81 0.34
CA GLY A 177 -23.28 -12.21 0.00
C GLY A 177 -23.70 -12.63 -1.42
N SER A 178 -23.93 -11.67 -2.32
CA SER A 178 -24.55 -11.92 -3.63
C SER A 178 -23.90 -11.17 -4.80
N ALA A 179 -23.11 -10.12 -4.52
CA ALA A 179 -22.37 -9.39 -5.53
C ALA A 179 -21.30 -10.23 -6.23
N ASN A 180 -20.80 -9.74 -7.37
CA ASN A 180 -19.70 -10.34 -8.16
C ASN A 180 -19.87 -11.85 -8.44
N GLY A 181 -21.11 -12.29 -8.63
CA GLY A 181 -21.44 -13.67 -9.00
C GLY A 181 -21.70 -14.62 -7.83
N LEU A 182 -21.56 -14.19 -6.56
CA LEU A 182 -21.88 -15.04 -5.41
C LEU A 182 -23.37 -15.44 -5.36
N GLY A 183 -24.27 -14.61 -5.90
CA GLY A 183 -25.70 -14.95 -5.97
C GLY A 183 -25.98 -16.28 -6.69
N LYS A 184 -25.09 -16.69 -7.62
CA LYS A 184 -25.20 -17.97 -8.34
C LYS A 184 -25.07 -19.18 -7.41
N LEU A 185 -24.41 -19.04 -6.25
CA LEU A 185 -24.27 -20.12 -5.27
C LEU A 185 -25.62 -20.60 -4.75
N LYS A 186 -26.61 -19.70 -4.69
CA LYS A 186 -27.97 -20.04 -4.29
C LYS A 186 -28.61 -20.99 -5.30
N ASP A 187 -28.51 -20.67 -6.59
CA ASP A 187 -29.09 -21.52 -7.66
C ASP A 187 -28.43 -22.90 -7.74
N ILE A 188 -27.12 -22.99 -7.44
CA ILE A 188 -26.36 -24.24 -7.48
C ILE A 188 -26.64 -25.10 -6.23
N ASN A 189 -26.54 -24.53 -5.04
CA ASN A 189 -26.56 -25.32 -3.80
C ASN A 189 -27.97 -25.42 -3.20
N ALA A 190 -28.66 -24.28 -3.03
CA ALA A 190 -29.94 -24.20 -2.30
C ALA A 190 -30.84 -23.07 -2.83
N LYS A 191 -31.58 -23.33 -3.91
CA LYS A 191 -32.41 -22.32 -4.62
C LYS A 191 -33.42 -21.60 -3.73
N GLU A 192 -33.90 -22.28 -2.69
CA GLU A 192 -34.92 -21.78 -1.77
C GLU A 192 -34.33 -21.09 -0.53
N ALA A 193 -33.00 -21.03 -0.40
CA ALA A 193 -32.34 -20.37 0.73
C ALA A 193 -32.60 -18.85 0.72
N SER A 194 -32.57 -18.22 1.89
CA SER A 194 -32.57 -16.78 2.04
C SER A 194 -31.30 -16.16 1.42
N SER A 195 -31.30 -14.85 1.22
CA SER A 195 -30.04 -14.12 1.08
C SER A 195 -29.27 -14.15 2.41
N LEU A 196 -28.00 -13.72 2.37
CA LEU A 196 -27.23 -13.45 3.57
C LEU A 196 -28.02 -12.50 4.48
N ASN A 197 -28.08 -12.81 5.78
CA ASN A 197 -28.67 -11.91 6.76
C ASN A 197 -27.89 -10.58 6.82
N SER A 198 -28.60 -9.45 6.76
CA SER A 198 -27.98 -8.13 6.64
C SER A 198 -27.12 -7.74 7.85
N ALA A 199 -27.49 -8.16 9.06
CA ALA A 199 -26.70 -7.90 10.26
C ALA A 199 -25.42 -8.74 10.27
N VAL A 200 -25.49 -10.00 9.82
CA VAL A 200 -24.30 -10.84 9.64
C VAL A 200 -23.39 -10.29 8.54
N GLY A 201 -23.96 -9.81 7.45
CA GLY A 201 -23.19 -9.09 6.41
C GLY A 201 -22.52 -7.82 6.93
N ALA A 202 -23.19 -7.07 7.81
CA ALA A 202 -22.58 -5.90 8.47
C ALA A 202 -21.41 -6.30 9.39
N LEU A 203 -21.49 -7.43 10.09
CA LEU A 203 -20.36 -7.98 10.85
C LEU A 203 -19.18 -8.31 9.95
N ASN A 204 -19.40 -8.98 8.82
CA ASN A 204 -18.34 -9.30 7.85
C ASN A 204 -17.63 -8.04 7.32
N ALA A 205 -18.40 -7.00 6.99
CA ALA A 205 -17.84 -5.73 6.56
C ALA A 205 -17.04 -5.03 7.65
N SER A 206 -17.50 -5.10 8.90
CA SER A 206 -16.77 -4.58 10.06
C SER A 206 -15.44 -5.33 10.24
N GLU A 207 -15.46 -6.67 10.22
CA GLU A 207 -14.26 -7.52 10.30
C GLU A 207 -13.22 -7.14 9.23
N PHE A 208 -13.65 -7.02 7.97
CA PHE A 208 -12.75 -6.63 6.89
C PHE A 208 -12.20 -5.20 7.03
N THR A 209 -13.06 -4.25 7.41
CA THR A 209 -12.64 -2.85 7.65
C THR A 209 -11.62 -2.76 8.78
N CYS A 210 -11.78 -3.57 9.82
CA CYS A 210 -10.86 -3.66 10.95
C CYS A 210 -9.46 -4.17 10.60
N VAL A 211 -9.27 -4.86 9.47
CA VAL A 211 -7.93 -5.27 9.01
C VAL A 211 -7.11 -4.10 8.49
N ILE A 212 -7.75 -3.02 8.04
CA ILE A 212 -7.07 -1.89 7.41
C ILE A 212 -6.70 -0.85 8.47
N ASP A 213 -5.40 -0.60 8.64
CA ASP A 213 -4.88 0.42 9.54
C ASP A 213 -5.18 1.82 8.98
N GLY A 214 -5.86 2.65 9.76
CA GLY A 214 -6.40 3.95 9.34
C GLY A 214 -7.90 3.96 9.10
N MET A 215 -8.56 2.79 9.10
CA MET A 215 -10.02 2.69 9.12
C MET A 215 -10.56 2.57 10.54
N VAL A 216 -11.72 3.16 10.82
CA VAL A 216 -12.34 3.05 12.15
C VAL A 216 -12.78 1.60 12.36
N CYS A 217 -12.37 1.03 13.48
CA CYS A 217 -12.78 -0.30 13.91
C CYS A 217 -13.51 -0.17 15.25
N VAL A 218 -14.84 -0.28 15.21
CA VAL A 218 -15.71 -0.03 16.36
C VAL A 218 -16.09 -1.37 17.01
N GLY A 219 -16.00 -1.44 18.34
CA GLY A 219 -16.67 -2.50 19.12
C GLY A 219 -16.11 -3.91 18.98
N SER A 220 -14.88 -4.07 18.49
CA SER A 220 -14.27 -5.40 18.22
C SER A 220 -13.22 -5.84 19.23
N GLY A 221 -12.82 -4.98 20.18
CA GLY A 221 -11.68 -5.25 21.07
C GLY A 221 -10.30 -5.16 20.39
N LYS A 222 -10.26 -5.01 19.06
CA LYS A 222 -9.02 -4.93 18.28
C LYS A 222 -8.26 -3.61 18.52
N PRO A 223 -6.93 -3.58 18.32
CA PRO A 223 -6.14 -2.36 18.51
C PRO A 223 -6.64 -1.17 17.70
N GLY A 224 -6.38 0.02 18.23
CA GLY A 224 -6.65 1.28 17.54
C GLY A 224 -5.77 1.47 16.29
N ASN A 225 -6.07 2.53 15.53
CA ASN A 225 -5.26 2.91 14.38
C ASN A 225 -3.89 3.41 14.81
N SER A 226 -2.86 3.08 14.04
CA SER A 226 -1.56 3.71 14.25
C SER A 226 -1.63 5.22 13.95
N PRO A 227 -0.74 6.05 14.49
CA PRO A 227 -0.68 7.45 14.12
C PRO A 227 -0.35 7.60 12.62
N ARG A 228 -0.90 8.63 11.96
CA ARG A 228 -0.61 8.93 10.53
C ARG A 228 0.90 9.00 10.23
N PRO A 229 1.74 9.66 11.06
CA PRO A 229 3.20 9.65 10.87
C PRO A 229 3.82 8.25 10.84
N ALA A 230 3.33 7.33 11.68
CA ALA A 230 3.85 5.97 11.75
C ALA A 230 3.51 5.18 10.48
N ARG A 231 2.33 5.40 9.88
CA ARG A 231 2.00 4.81 8.57
C ARG A 231 2.92 5.34 7.49
N ALA A 232 3.03 6.67 7.36
CA ALA A 232 3.87 7.32 6.35
C ALA A 232 5.33 6.82 6.39
N ARG A 233 5.87 6.68 7.60
CA ARG A 233 7.23 6.22 7.85
C ARG A 233 7.52 4.84 7.27
N VAL A 234 6.61 3.87 7.41
CA VAL A 234 6.85 2.49 6.92
C VAL A 234 7.15 2.46 5.42
N MET A 235 6.35 3.16 4.61
CA MET A 235 6.57 3.25 3.17
C MET A 235 7.83 4.06 2.84
N THR A 236 8.07 5.16 3.58
CA THR A 236 9.26 6.01 3.40
C THR A 236 10.55 5.24 3.63
N GLU A 237 10.64 4.48 4.73
CA GLU A 237 11.82 3.67 5.06
C GLU A 237 12.05 2.56 4.04
N VAL A 238 10.98 1.89 3.59
CA VAL A 238 11.09 0.83 2.58
C VAL A 238 11.54 1.40 1.23
N ALA A 239 10.94 2.50 0.77
CA ALA A 239 11.36 3.15 -0.46
C ALA A 239 12.82 3.62 -0.39
N ASN A 240 13.25 4.12 0.77
CA ASN A 240 14.63 4.52 0.98
C ASN A 240 15.60 3.34 1.04
N ALA A 241 15.21 2.22 1.66
CA ALA A 241 16.07 1.05 1.81
C ALA A 241 16.19 0.22 0.52
N THR A 242 15.19 0.29 -0.36
CA THR A 242 15.13 -0.52 -1.60
C THR A 242 15.64 0.23 -2.83
N ARG A 243 16.18 1.44 -2.67
CA ARG A 243 16.75 2.21 -3.77
C ARG A 243 18.00 1.54 -4.33
N PRO A 244 18.26 1.64 -5.65
CA PRO A 244 19.49 1.09 -6.23
C PRO A 244 20.74 1.75 -5.63
N GLU A 245 21.88 1.05 -5.73
CA GLU A 245 23.16 1.51 -5.15
C GLU A 245 23.59 2.87 -5.68
N TRP A 246 23.50 3.08 -7.00
CA TRP A 246 23.94 4.35 -7.60
C TRP A 246 23.15 5.57 -7.07
N PRO A 247 21.80 5.62 -7.08
CA PRO A 247 21.07 6.71 -6.43
C PRO A 247 21.32 6.82 -4.91
N ALA A 248 21.61 5.71 -4.22
CA ALA A 248 21.86 5.72 -2.77
C ALA A 248 23.19 6.38 -2.41
N THR A 249 24.22 6.12 -3.20
CA THR A 249 25.61 6.50 -2.94
C THR A 249 26.32 6.78 -4.26
N ARG A 250 26.49 8.06 -4.58
CA ARG A 250 27.28 8.57 -5.71
C ARG A 250 28.60 9.14 -5.20
N GLY A 251 29.63 9.16 -6.03
CA GLY A 251 30.86 9.90 -5.73
C GLY A 251 32.01 9.14 -5.09
N LYS A 252 31.81 7.89 -4.67
CA LYS A 252 32.89 7.06 -4.10
C LYS A 252 33.88 6.56 -5.16
N GLY A 253 34.69 7.47 -5.70
CA GLY A 253 35.74 7.16 -6.68
C GLY A 253 35.80 8.13 -7.86
N VAL A 254 36.06 7.59 -9.05
CA VAL A 254 36.09 8.35 -10.30
C VAL A 254 34.65 8.71 -10.70
N LEU A 255 34.42 9.95 -11.15
CA LEU A 255 33.11 10.45 -11.58
C LEU A 255 32.73 9.92 -12.97
N GLU A 256 32.73 8.60 -13.14
CA GLU A 256 32.52 7.91 -14.42
C GLU A 256 31.11 8.12 -15.00
N TYR A 257 30.16 8.50 -14.16
CA TYR A 257 28.79 8.83 -14.58
C TYR A 257 28.68 10.22 -15.22
N LEU A 258 29.70 11.08 -15.07
CA LEU A 258 29.76 12.36 -15.77
C LEU A 258 30.38 12.18 -17.16
N HIS A 259 29.89 12.95 -18.12
CA HIS A 259 30.32 12.81 -19.52
C HIS A 259 31.85 13.01 -19.65
N PRO A 260 32.59 12.12 -20.36
CA PRO A 260 34.05 12.23 -20.45
C PRO A 260 34.55 13.57 -21.01
N GLN A 261 33.84 14.13 -21.99
CA GLN A 261 34.17 15.46 -22.53
C GLN A 261 33.97 16.58 -21.50
N PHE A 262 32.96 16.46 -20.62
CA PHE A 262 32.77 17.42 -19.53
C PHE A 262 33.98 17.38 -18.59
N MET A 263 34.38 16.18 -18.15
CA MET A 263 35.53 16.01 -17.27
C MET A 263 36.82 16.53 -17.91
N LYS A 264 37.03 16.28 -19.20
CA LYS A 264 38.16 16.84 -19.95
C LYS A 264 38.14 18.37 -19.96
N ASP A 265 37.01 18.97 -20.30
CA ASP A 265 36.86 20.43 -20.35
C ASP A 265 37.10 21.06 -18.96
N LEU A 266 36.52 20.47 -17.91
CA LEU A 266 36.68 20.89 -16.51
C LEU A 266 38.15 20.79 -16.05
N MET A 267 38.82 19.66 -16.34
CA MET A 267 40.11 19.33 -15.74
C MET A 267 41.32 19.93 -16.45
N ASN A 268 41.28 20.12 -17.77
CA ASN A 268 42.38 20.78 -18.49
C ASN A 268 41.95 21.58 -19.74
N GLY A 269 40.82 21.27 -20.35
CA GLY A 269 40.43 21.84 -21.65
C GLY A 269 40.19 23.36 -21.62
N ILE A 270 39.63 23.90 -20.53
CA ILE A 270 39.29 25.33 -20.44
C ILE A 270 40.51 26.21 -20.11
N GLN A 271 41.30 25.78 -19.13
CA GLN A 271 42.45 26.50 -18.57
C GLN A 271 43.76 26.34 -19.34
N GLY A 272 43.83 25.42 -20.30
CA GLY A 272 45.03 25.21 -21.12
C GLY A 272 46.19 24.63 -20.32
N SER A 273 47.15 25.48 -19.90
CA SER A 273 48.34 25.04 -19.14
C SER A 273 48.09 24.82 -17.65
N GLY A 274 46.87 25.09 -17.15
CA GLY A 274 46.49 24.79 -15.76
C GLY A 274 45.78 23.45 -15.62
N VAL A 275 45.50 23.08 -14.38
CA VAL A 275 44.73 21.89 -14.05
C VAL A 275 43.64 22.23 -13.03
N SER A 276 42.47 21.63 -13.20
CA SER A 276 41.48 21.55 -12.13
C SER A 276 41.21 20.08 -11.84
N PHE A 277 41.01 19.74 -10.57
CA PHE A 277 40.67 18.39 -10.17
C PHE A 277 39.67 18.41 -9.04
N VAL A 278 38.81 17.40 -9.04
CA VAL A 278 37.76 17.23 -8.05
C VAL A 278 38.30 16.43 -6.86
N THR A 279 38.00 16.86 -5.65
CA THR A 279 38.31 16.11 -4.41
C THR A 279 37.08 16.00 -3.53
N GLY A 280 36.87 14.81 -2.94
CA GLY A 280 35.77 14.53 -2.02
C GLY A 280 34.41 14.85 -2.63
N HIS A 281 34.02 14.09 -3.66
CA HIS A 281 32.70 14.21 -4.25
C HIS A 281 31.80 13.14 -3.64
N ASP A 282 30.64 13.56 -3.14
CA ASP A 282 29.63 12.68 -2.57
C ASP A 282 28.25 13.11 -3.07
N GLY A 283 27.32 12.16 -3.13
CA GLY A 283 25.95 12.46 -3.46
C GLY A 283 25.00 11.32 -3.13
N THR A 284 23.75 11.67 -2.86
CA THR A 284 22.72 10.70 -2.49
C THR A 284 21.33 11.20 -2.89
N ALA A 285 20.35 10.30 -2.90
CA ALA A 285 18.97 10.64 -3.19
C ALA A 285 18.02 9.77 -2.37
N LYS A 286 17.07 10.39 -1.69
CA LYS A 286 16.08 9.70 -0.85
C LYS A 286 14.87 10.57 -0.52
N THR A 287 13.86 9.94 0.07
CA THR A 287 12.68 10.62 0.61
C THR A 287 12.94 11.04 2.07
N THR A 288 12.73 12.31 2.40
CA THR A 288 13.05 12.95 3.68
C THR A 288 11.86 13.71 4.28
N GLN A 289 12.04 14.26 5.47
CA GLN A 289 11.02 15.06 6.13
C GLN A 289 11.03 16.51 5.61
N ASN A 290 12.21 17.06 5.35
CA ASN A 290 12.41 18.44 4.90
C ASN A 290 13.36 18.50 3.69
N ALA A 291 13.26 19.59 2.92
CA ALA A 291 14.12 19.89 1.76
C ALA A 291 15.49 20.43 2.20
N SER A 292 16.29 19.54 2.79
CA SER A 292 17.60 19.82 3.38
C SER A 292 18.63 18.78 2.96
N THR A 293 19.79 19.22 2.45
CA THR A 293 20.89 18.33 2.06
C THR A 293 21.40 17.51 3.24
N GLY A 294 21.48 18.11 4.44
CA GLY A 294 21.83 17.38 5.66
C GLY A 294 20.85 16.25 5.99
N GLU A 295 19.56 16.38 5.64
CA GLU A 295 18.61 15.28 5.81
C GLU A 295 18.76 14.20 4.74
N VAL A 296 19.09 14.55 3.49
CA VAL A 296 19.31 13.56 2.41
C VAL A 296 20.56 12.72 2.71
N GLU A 297 21.58 13.30 3.34
CA GLU A 297 22.81 12.62 3.78
C GLU A 297 22.66 11.84 5.11
N ALA A 298 21.68 12.17 5.94
CA ALA A 298 21.52 11.56 7.26
C ALA A 298 21.23 10.04 7.24
N GLY A 299 21.43 9.37 8.38
CA GLY A 299 20.94 8.01 8.57
C GLY A 299 19.41 7.90 8.61
N PRO A 300 18.87 6.69 8.84
CA PRO A 300 17.45 6.50 9.13
C PRO A 300 17.01 7.35 10.33
N SER A 301 15.83 7.97 10.25
CA SER A 301 15.26 8.80 11.31
C SER A 301 13.82 8.41 11.59
N SER A 302 13.46 8.38 12.88
CA SER A 302 12.09 8.08 13.31
C SER A 302 11.06 9.14 12.94
N ASP A 303 11.52 10.33 12.62
CA ASP A 303 10.67 11.49 12.34
C ASP A 303 10.44 11.67 10.84
N ASN A 304 11.05 10.83 10.01
CA ASN A 304 10.93 10.90 8.57
C ASN A 304 9.59 10.32 8.08
N GLN A 305 8.65 11.21 7.78
CA GLN A 305 7.33 10.87 7.24
C GLN A 305 7.31 10.94 5.71
N GLY A 306 8.44 11.20 5.06
CA GLY A 306 8.56 11.21 3.61
C GLY A 306 7.79 12.34 2.92
N LYS A 307 7.86 13.56 3.45
CA LYS A 307 7.19 14.74 2.87
C LYS A 307 7.92 15.30 1.65
N VAL A 308 9.19 14.99 1.51
CA VAL A 308 10.07 15.52 0.45
C VAL A 308 10.76 14.35 -0.22
N THR A 309 10.90 14.38 -1.55
CA THR A 309 11.89 13.56 -2.25
C THR A 309 13.00 14.48 -2.73
N GLY A 310 14.25 14.08 -2.52
CA GLY A 310 15.37 14.96 -2.77
C GLY A 310 16.66 14.22 -3.09
N ALA A 311 17.56 14.96 -3.72
CA ALA A 311 18.91 14.53 -3.99
C ALA A 311 19.86 15.71 -3.84
N ASP A 312 21.09 15.41 -3.46
CA ASP A 312 22.19 16.34 -3.49
C ASP A 312 23.45 15.70 -4.07
N GLU A 313 24.33 16.56 -4.59
CA GLU A 313 25.70 16.24 -4.95
C GLU A 313 26.59 17.40 -4.55
N HIS A 314 27.71 17.11 -3.90
CA HIS A 314 28.61 18.14 -3.42
C HIS A 314 30.05 17.65 -3.41
N GLY A 315 30.98 18.61 -3.40
CA GLY A 315 32.40 18.31 -3.26
C GLY A 315 33.27 19.53 -3.39
N ARG A 316 34.56 19.33 -3.66
CA ARG A 316 35.51 20.42 -3.85
C ARG A 316 36.15 20.39 -5.22
N LEU A 317 36.33 21.58 -5.79
CA LEU A 317 37.13 21.76 -7.00
C LEU A 317 38.37 22.56 -6.63
N THR A 318 39.53 21.97 -6.87
CA THR A 318 40.82 22.64 -6.73
C THR A 318 41.35 22.96 -8.10
N SER A 319 41.76 24.21 -8.31
CA SER A 319 42.37 24.66 -9.56
C SER A 319 43.75 25.22 -9.27
N GLN A 320 44.71 24.82 -10.09
CA GLN A 320 46.07 25.36 -10.09
C GLN A 320 46.37 25.95 -11.46
N TRP A 321 46.86 27.18 -11.47
CA TRP A 321 47.31 27.83 -12.69
C TRP A 321 48.39 28.85 -12.37
N ARG A 322 49.54 28.74 -13.06
CA ARG A 322 50.76 29.52 -12.77
C ARG A 322 51.12 29.45 -11.28
N HIS A 323 51.08 30.57 -10.56
CA HIS A 323 51.42 30.65 -9.13
C HIS A 323 50.17 30.58 -8.23
N GLY A 324 48.98 30.64 -8.83
CA GLY A 324 47.72 30.55 -8.10
C GLY A 324 47.29 29.11 -7.86
N LEU A 325 46.88 28.84 -6.62
CA LEU A 325 46.18 27.65 -6.21
C LEU A 325 44.95 28.08 -5.42
N TRP A 326 43.78 27.61 -5.82
CA TRP A 326 42.55 27.88 -5.08
C TRP A 326 41.65 26.64 -5.02
N THR A 327 40.92 26.50 -3.92
CA THR A 327 39.97 25.41 -3.69
C THR A 327 38.65 25.97 -3.20
N GLY A 328 37.55 25.50 -3.76
CA GLY A 328 36.21 25.90 -3.35
C GLY A 328 35.22 24.74 -3.39
N ARG A 329 34.08 24.93 -2.73
CA ARG A 329 33.01 23.92 -2.62
C ARG A 329 31.96 24.17 -3.69
N TYR A 330 31.56 23.11 -4.36
CA TYR A 330 30.37 23.12 -5.22
C TYR A 330 29.30 22.22 -4.61
N GLU A 331 28.05 22.57 -4.86
CA GLU A 331 26.88 21.83 -4.41
C GLU A 331 25.77 21.98 -5.45
N ALA A 332 25.05 20.91 -5.72
CA ALA A 332 23.79 20.90 -6.45
C ALA A 332 22.77 20.12 -5.64
N SER A 333 21.52 20.61 -5.63
CA SER A 333 20.45 19.94 -4.89
C SER A 333 19.11 20.13 -5.55
N ILE A 334 18.33 19.04 -5.59
CA ILE A 334 17.05 18.94 -6.28
C ILE A 334 16.05 18.37 -5.28
N PHE A 335 14.97 19.09 -5.01
CA PHE A 335 13.92 18.67 -4.09
C PHE A 335 12.53 18.87 -4.67
N SER A 336 11.64 17.95 -4.34
CA SER A 336 10.19 18.04 -4.54
C SER A 336 9.43 17.88 -3.25
N ASP A 337 8.46 18.76 -3.03
CA ASP A 337 7.52 18.69 -1.92
C ASP A 337 6.12 19.16 -2.35
N ASN A 338 5.21 19.29 -1.37
CA ASN A 338 3.81 19.66 -1.63
C ASN A 338 3.64 21.16 -1.94
N SER A 339 4.68 21.97 -1.74
CA SER A 339 4.74 23.40 -2.02
C SER A 339 5.42 23.70 -3.35
N GLY A 340 6.07 22.71 -3.95
CA GLY A 340 6.63 22.77 -5.30
C GLY A 340 8.02 22.16 -5.36
N ASN A 341 8.97 22.93 -5.86
CA ASN A 341 10.32 22.47 -6.11
C ASN A 341 11.38 23.44 -5.58
N LYS A 342 12.53 22.87 -5.22
CA LYS A 342 13.73 23.64 -4.85
C LYS A 342 14.91 23.03 -5.56
N HIS A 343 15.37 23.71 -6.60
CA HIS A 343 16.49 23.29 -7.41
C HIS A 343 17.65 24.30 -7.30
N SER A 344 18.87 23.78 -7.13
CA SER A 344 20.10 24.54 -7.04
C SER A 344 21.16 23.87 -7.93
N PRO A 345 21.88 24.63 -8.80
CA PRO A 345 21.91 26.09 -8.88
C PRO A 345 20.73 26.68 -9.68
N LYS A 346 20.11 27.75 -9.16
CA LYS A 346 18.91 28.37 -9.79
C LYS A 346 19.10 28.79 -11.25
N SER A 347 20.33 29.06 -11.68
CA SER A 347 20.63 29.46 -13.06
C SER A 347 20.42 28.34 -14.08
N ALA A 348 20.47 27.07 -13.65
CA ALA A 348 20.39 25.88 -14.49
C ALA A 348 18.96 25.31 -14.61
N HIS A 349 17.99 25.89 -13.91
CA HIS A 349 16.62 25.38 -13.87
C HIS A 349 15.61 26.46 -14.25
N THR A 350 14.52 26.02 -14.86
CA THR A 350 13.36 26.84 -15.24
C THR A 350 12.04 26.19 -14.83
N GLY A 351 12.11 24.90 -14.52
CA GLY A 351 11.01 24.01 -14.22
C GLY A 351 10.34 24.32 -12.89
N LYS A 352 9.06 24.00 -12.84
CA LYS A 352 8.19 24.03 -11.67
C LYS A 352 7.35 22.77 -11.73
N HIS A 353 7.83 21.67 -11.17
CA HIS A 353 6.90 20.60 -10.80
C HIS A 353 6.15 21.04 -9.54
N THR A 354 4.83 21.03 -9.62
CA THR A 354 3.98 21.67 -8.61
C THR A 354 3.52 20.72 -7.51
N LYS A 355 3.79 19.42 -7.63
CA LYS A 355 3.18 18.41 -6.76
C LYS A 355 4.07 17.20 -6.57
N PHE A 356 4.67 17.12 -5.39
CA PHE A 356 4.91 15.85 -4.70
C PHE A 356 4.14 15.93 -3.38
N GLU A 357 3.05 15.20 -3.24
CA GLU A 357 2.17 15.43 -2.07
C GLU A 357 2.76 14.92 -0.74
N GLY A 358 3.82 14.10 -0.81
CA GLY A 358 4.43 13.43 0.34
C GLY A 358 3.78 12.07 0.63
N VAL A 359 4.49 11.17 1.30
CA VAL A 359 4.00 9.82 1.62
C VAL A 359 2.85 9.90 2.64
N TYR A 360 1.68 9.34 2.31
CA TYR A 360 0.52 9.31 3.21
C TYR A 360 0.16 10.72 3.75
N ALA A 361 0.00 11.67 2.82
CA ALA A 361 -0.19 13.09 3.12
C ALA A 361 -1.51 13.38 3.84
N LYS A 362 -2.54 12.54 3.62
CA LYS A 362 -3.88 12.67 4.19
C LYS A 362 -4.31 11.40 4.91
N ASP A 363 -5.38 11.50 5.70
CA ASP A 363 -6.02 10.31 6.26
C ASP A 363 -6.69 9.48 5.15
N LEU A 364 -6.82 8.18 5.38
CA LEU A 364 -7.17 7.21 4.34
C LEU A 364 -8.51 7.54 3.64
N LEU A 365 -9.50 8.02 4.40
CA LEU A 365 -10.80 8.45 3.85
C LEU A 365 -10.71 9.74 3.03
N ALA A 366 -9.82 10.66 3.39
CA ALA A 366 -9.60 11.92 2.69
C ALA A 366 -8.67 11.76 1.46
N CYS A 367 -8.05 10.58 1.30
CA CYS A 367 -7.04 10.32 0.28
C CYS A 367 -7.60 9.79 -1.05
N ALA A 368 -8.92 9.58 -1.15
CA ALA A 368 -9.57 9.11 -2.37
C ALA A 368 -9.42 10.06 -3.58
N VAL A 369 -9.06 11.33 -3.33
CA VAL A 369 -8.91 12.39 -4.36
C VAL A 369 -7.48 12.94 -4.48
N GLY A 370 -6.53 12.36 -3.75
CA GLY A 370 -5.11 12.74 -3.76
C GLY A 370 -4.49 12.68 -2.37
N GLY A 371 -3.23 12.26 -2.26
CA GLY A 371 -2.45 12.30 -1.02
C GLY A 371 -1.42 11.18 -0.88
N ASN A 372 -1.12 10.46 -1.97
CA ASN A 372 -0.13 9.37 -2.01
C ASN A 372 -0.28 8.35 -0.86
N CYS A 373 -1.51 7.90 -0.62
CA CYS A 373 -1.80 6.91 0.43
C CYS A 373 -1.71 5.48 -0.09
N PHE A 374 -1.88 4.55 0.85
CA PHE A 374 -1.82 3.11 0.60
C PHE A 374 -2.60 2.37 1.68
N MET A 375 -2.98 1.13 1.39
CA MET A 375 -3.62 0.26 2.39
C MET A 375 -2.57 -0.52 3.18
N LYS A 376 -2.52 -0.28 4.48
CA LYS A 376 -1.67 -1.00 5.43
C LYS A 376 -2.52 -1.94 6.28
N PHE A 377 -2.02 -3.13 6.60
CA PHE A 377 -2.69 -4.03 7.53
C PHE A 377 -2.45 -3.61 8.98
N ARG A 378 -3.50 -3.71 9.79
CA ARG A 378 -3.43 -3.50 11.24
C ARG A 378 -2.74 -4.69 11.88
N SER A 379 -1.79 -4.39 12.76
CA SER A 379 -1.18 -5.38 13.63
C SER A 379 -2.09 -5.61 14.83
N ASP A 380 -2.35 -6.88 15.14
CA ASP A 380 -3.01 -7.30 16.38
C ASP A 380 -2.26 -8.52 16.93
N PRO A 381 -1.54 -8.38 18.05
CA PRO A 381 -0.79 -9.48 18.62
C PRO A 381 -1.64 -10.41 19.49
N ASP A 382 -2.93 -10.09 19.72
CA ASP A 382 -3.79 -10.86 20.62
C ASP A 382 -4.22 -12.20 19.98
N PRO A 383 -3.84 -13.35 20.56
CA PRO A 383 -4.26 -14.66 20.05
C PRO A 383 -5.78 -14.87 20.12
N SER A 384 -6.48 -14.21 21.03
CA SER A 384 -7.94 -14.33 21.18
C SER A 384 -8.72 -13.65 20.04
N HIS A 385 -8.05 -12.79 19.28
CA HIS A 385 -8.58 -12.14 18.07
C HIS A 385 -7.98 -12.75 16.78
N ASP A 386 -7.46 -13.98 16.86
CA ASP A 386 -6.79 -14.66 15.75
C ASP A 386 -5.65 -13.81 15.13
N PHE A 387 -4.94 -13.04 15.96
CA PHE A 387 -3.88 -12.12 15.52
C PHE A 387 -4.35 -11.10 14.47
N GLY A 388 -5.61 -10.64 14.59
CA GLY A 388 -6.20 -9.63 13.71
C GLY A 388 -6.68 -10.17 12.35
N GLN A 389 -6.68 -11.49 12.17
CA GLN A 389 -7.16 -12.15 10.97
C GLN A 389 -8.70 -12.10 10.94
N PRO A 390 -9.33 -11.61 9.85
CA PRO A 390 -10.76 -11.36 9.85
C PRO A 390 -11.55 -12.64 9.58
N HIS A 391 -12.69 -12.73 10.26
CA HIS A 391 -13.68 -13.76 10.02
C HIS A 391 -14.72 -13.33 8.99
N VAL A 392 -15.30 -14.34 8.35
CA VAL A 392 -16.37 -14.20 7.37
C VAL A 392 -17.45 -15.21 7.70
N TYR A 393 -18.61 -14.69 8.07
CA TYR A 393 -19.74 -15.47 8.52
C TYR A 393 -20.80 -15.58 7.43
N SER A 394 -21.51 -16.71 7.42
CA SER A 394 -22.73 -16.91 6.66
C SER A 394 -23.83 -17.37 7.59
N TYR A 395 -24.99 -16.72 7.51
CA TYR A 395 -26.23 -17.18 8.12
C TYR A 395 -27.33 -17.10 7.09
N VAL A 396 -27.94 -18.24 6.81
CA VAL A 396 -28.99 -18.40 5.81
C VAL A 396 -30.08 -19.32 6.35
N THR A 397 -31.33 -19.03 5.97
CA THR A 397 -32.49 -19.85 6.34
C THR A 397 -33.15 -20.43 5.10
N MET A 398 -33.88 -21.52 5.25
CA MET A 398 -34.65 -22.12 4.16
C MET A 398 -35.88 -22.80 4.74
N LYS A 399 -37.01 -22.65 4.05
CA LYS A 399 -38.19 -23.46 4.34
C LYS A 399 -37.90 -24.90 3.94
N MET A 400 -38.04 -25.82 4.88
CA MET A 400 -37.77 -27.24 4.63
C MET A 400 -38.99 -27.97 4.08
N ARG A 401 -40.14 -27.29 4.16
CA ARG A 401 -41.44 -27.77 3.70
C ARG A 401 -41.92 -26.98 2.50
N THR A 402 -42.56 -27.70 1.58
CA THR A 402 -43.22 -27.11 0.41
C THR A 402 -44.58 -26.53 0.82
N GLY A 403 -45.26 -27.12 1.80
CA GLY A 403 -46.56 -26.63 2.31
C GLY A 403 -47.74 -26.83 1.35
N ASP A 404 -47.49 -27.46 0.20
CA ASP A 404 -48.47 -27.78 -0.83
C ASP A 404 -48.46 -29.28 -1.10
N VAL A 405 -49.49 -29.96 -0.59
CA VAL A 405 -49.71 -31.41 -0.73
C VAL A 405 -49.80 -31.88 -2.18
N LYS A 406 -50.13 -30.98 -3.13
CA LYS A 406 -50.16 -31.32 -4.56
C LYS A 406 -48.76 -31.40 -5.16
N LYS A 407 -47.81 -30.62 -4.63
CA LYS A 407 -46.40 -30.60 -5.07
C LYS A 407 -45.52 -31.53 -4.25
N ALA A 408 -45.90 -31.77 -2.99
CA ALA A 408 -45.24 -32.67 -2.06
C ALA A 408 -46.26 -33.66 -1.47
N PRO A 409 -46.63 -34.74 -2.19
CA PRO A 409 -47.66 -35.70 -1.74
C PRO A 409 -47.31 -36.46 -0.46
N TRP A 410 -46.04 -36.41 -0.04
CA TRP A 410 -45.55 -36.99 1.20
C TRP A 410 -45.81 -36.10 2.43
N GLU A 411 -46.19 -34.84 2.26
CA GLU A 411 -46.65 -34.00 3.37
C GLU A 411 -48.08 -34.41 3.76
N LEU A 412 -48.34 -34.65 5.04
CA LEU A 412 -49.67 -35.11 5.51
C LEU A 412 -50.75 -34.04 5.39
N ASN A 413 -50.38 -32.78 5.62
CA ASN A 413 -51.21 -31.60 5.43
C ASN A 413 -50.31 -30.37 5.38
N SER A 414 -50.88 -29.20 5.07
CA SER A 414 -50.14 -27.93 5.02
C SER A 414 -49.48 -27.52 6.33
N LYS A 415 -49.86 -28.10 7.47
CA LYS A 415 -49.28 -27.82 8.80
C LYS A 415 -48.32 -28.90 9.31
N SER A 416 -48.21 -30.07 8.66
CA SER A 416 -47.50 -31.26 9.17
C SER A 416 -47.89 -31.63 10.60
N GLU A 417 -49.13 -31.35 10.99
CA GLU A 417 -49.64 -31.60 12.32
C GLU A 417 -50.66 -32.72 12.26
N VAL A 418 -50.46 -33.75 13.09
CA VAL A 418 -51.53 -34.72 13.35
C VAL A 418 -52.08 -34.45 14.74
N LYS A 419 -53.37 -34.13 14.77
CA LYS A 419 -54.14 -33.98 16.01
C LYS A 419 -54.84 -35.30 16.29
N PHE A 420 -54.61 -35.83 17.48
CA PHE A 420 -55.25 -37.05 17.95
C PHE A 420 -56.12 -36.68 19.15
N THR A 421 -57.40 -37.00 19.10
CA THR A 421 -58.31 -36.83 20.23
C THR A 421 -58.66 -38.21 20.76
N HIS A 422 -58.33 -38.51 22.02
CA HIS A 422 -58.58 -39.82 22.62
C HIS A 422 -59.55 -39.69 23.81
N GLY A 423 -60.85 -39.62 23.51
CA GLY A 423 -61.92 -39.58 24.53
C GLY A 423 -61.64 -38.56 25.64
N ASP A 424 -61.81 -38.99 26.90
CA ASP A 424 -61.58 -38.16 28.09
C ASP A 424 -60.09 -37.88 28.38
N GLN A 425 -59.17 -38.51 27.65
CA GLN A 425 -57.71 -38.34 27.83
C GLN A 425 -57.13 -37.13 27.07
N GLY A 426 -57.98 -36.37 26.38
CA GLY A 426 -57.63 -35.08 25.78
C GLY A 426 -57.15 -35.15 24.33
N THR A 427 -56.71 -33.99 23.82
CA THR A 427 -56.21 -33.83 22.44
C THR A 427 -54.69 -33.70 22.45
N GLY A 428 -54.00 -34.67 21.86
CA GLY A 428 -52.57 -34.62 21.58
C GLY A 428 -52.26 -34.03 20.21
N LYS A 429 -51.17 -33.26 20.11
CA LYS A 429 -50.71 -32.65 18.86
C LYS A 429 -49.28 -33.12 18.59
N ILE A 430 -49.04 -33.75 17.45
CA ILE A 430 -47.70 -34.14 17.02
C ILE A 430 -47.35 -33.34 15.77
N SER A 431 -46.27 -32.56 15.84
CA SER A 431 -45.64 -31.93 14.66
C SER A 431 -44.64 -32.91 14.07
N MET A 432 -44.78 -33.22 12.78
CA MET A 432 -44.09 -34.34 12.16
C MET A 432 -42.91 -33.93 11.26
N ALA A 433 -42.67 -32.64 11.06
CA ALA A 433 -41.49 -32.15 10.33
C ALA A 433 -41.09 -30.72 10.74
N PRO A 434 -39.79 -30.38 10.72
CA PRO A 434 -39.34 -29.01 10.90
C PRO A 434 -39.79 -28.13 9.73
N ASP A 435 -40.33 -26.94 10.03
CA ASP A 435 -40.91 -26.03 9.03
C ASP A 435 -39.83 -25.16 8.36
N GLU A 436 -38.89 -24.66 9.16
CA GLU A 436 -37.74 -23.86 8.72
C GLU A 436 -36.43 -24.46 9.25
N GLY A 437 -35.36 -24.31 8.47
CA GLY A 437 -34.01 -24.63 8.90
C GLY A 437 -33.10 -23.42 8.74
N ALA A 438 -32.10 -23.33 9.60
CA ALA A 438 -31.03 -22.34 9.53
C ALA A 438 -29.69 -23.07 9.37
N ALA A 439 -28.78 -22.45 8.63
CA ALA A 439 -27.38 -22.85 8.58
C ALA A 439 -26.50 -21.66 8.95
N LEU A 440 -25.41 -21.97 9.63
CA LEU A 440 -24.41 -21.04 10.11
C LEU A 440 -23.04 -21.58 9.70
N SER A 441 -22.17 -20.72 9.17
CA SER A 441 -20.81 -21.08 8.76
C SER A 441 -19.83 -19.94 9.05
N ASN A 442 -18.58 -20.31 9.35
CA ASN A 442 -17.47 -19.40 9.58
C ASN A 442 -16.32 -19.75 8.63
N ALA A 443 -15.69 -18.73 8.09
CA ALA A 443 -14.44 -18.83 7.37
C ALA A 443 -13.45 -17.81 7.92
N LEU A 444 -12.18 -18.19 7.96
CA LEU A 444 -11.10 -17.32 8.39
C LEU A 444 -10.25 -16.93 7.18
N VAL A 445 -10.00 -15.64 7.02
CA VAL A 445 -9.00 -15.13 6.08
C VAL A 445 -7.69 -15.00 6.82
N TYR A 446 -6.75 -15.87 6.50
CA TYR A 446 -5.52 -16.03 7.27
C TYR A 446 -4.29 -15.68 6.45
N TYR A 447 -3.31 -15.07 7.09
CA TYR A 447 -2.01 -14.77 6.49
C TYR A 447 -1.05 -15.91 6.77
N HIS A 448 -0.45 -16.49 5.72
CA HIS A 448 0.53 -17.56 5.93
C HIS A 448 1.50 -17.70 4.76
N ARG A 449 2.78 -17.43 5.04
CA ARG A 449 3.88 -17.70 4.12
C ARG A 449 4.36 -19.14 4.29
N LEU A 450 4.43 -19.89 3.18
CA LEU A 450 4.94 -21.26 3.22
C LEU A 450 6.40 -21.26 3.71
N GLY A 451 6.65 -22.02 4.79
CA GLY A 451 7.97 -22.16 5.40
C GLY A 451 8.25 -21.25 6.60
N ASP A 452 7.40 -20.23 6.84
CA ASP A 452 7.53 -19.33 7.99
C ASP A 452 6.16 -19.04 8.62
N TRP A 453 5.89 -19.70 9.74
CA TRP A 453 4.62 -19.64 10.45
C TRP A 453 4.49 -18.47 11.42
N GLN A 454 5.59 -17.78 11.73
CA GLN A 454 5.60 -16.68 12.71
C GLN A 454 5.54 -15.30 12.05
N GLU A 455 5.67 -15.24 10.72
CA GLU A 455 5.61 -13.99 9.98
C GLU A 455 4.22 -13.34 10.12
N GLN A 456 4.16 -12.17 10.75
CA GLN A 456 2.93 -11.40 10.84
C GLN A 456 2.54 -10.79 9.48
N PRO A 457 1.25 -10.51 9.25
CA PRO A 457 0.82 -9.82 8.05
C PRO A 457 1.55 -8.49 7.88
N ASN A 458 2.32 -8.36 6.80
CA ASN A 458 3.01 -7.11 6.49
C ASN A 458 2.45 -6.47 5.23
N MET A 459 2.80 -5.19 5.05
CA MET A 459 2.26 -4.34 4.00
C MET A 459 2.54 -4.83 2.56
N PHE A 460 3.53 -5.71 2.35
CA PHE A 460 4.04 -6.05 1.01
C PHE A 460 3.79 -7.49 0.61
N ASN A 461 3.49 -8.40 1.53
CA ASN A 461 3.47 -9.81 1.22
C ASN A 461 2.06 -10.34 0.90
N PRO A 462 1.83 -10.94 -0.30
CA PRO A 462 0.51 -11.39 -0.72
C PRO A 462 0.27 -12.86 -0.33
N PHE A 463 0.28 -13.15 0.96
CA PHE A 463 0.11 -14.51 1.49
C PHE A 463 -1.22 -14.74 2.22
N TRP A 464 -2.22 -13.90 1.95
CA TRP A 464 -3.57 -14.08 2.46
C TRP A 464 -4.29 -15.23 1.75
N ARG A 465 -4.93 -16.10 2.53
CA ARG A 465 -5.66 -17.28 2.09
C ARG A 465 -6.97 -17.38 2.85
N ALA A 466 -7.85 -18.27 2.40
CA ALA A 466 -9.13 -18.54 3.07
C ALA A 466 -9.22 -20.02 3.46
N LYS A 467 -9.85 -20.29 4.60
CA LYS A 467 -10.25 -21.63 5.03
C LYS A 467 -11.62 -21.57 5.72
N LEU A 468 -12.37 -22.66 5.68
CA LEU A 468 -13.45 -22.85 6.63
C LEU A 468 -12.85 -22.94 8.04
N HIS A 469 -13.54 -22.38 9.01
CA HIS A 469 -13.06 -22.26 10.36
C HIS A 469 -14.15 -22.64 11.36
N PRO A 470 -13.83 -23.36 12.44
CA PRO A 470 -14.78 -23.63 13.51
C PRO A 470 -15.28 -22.33 14.17
N PHE A 471 -16.39 -22.41 14.87
CA PHE A 471 -16.85 -21.34 15.74
C PHE A 471 -16.38 -21.59 17.18
N THR A 472 -16.03 -20.53 17.90
CA THR A 472 -16.14 -20.57 19.36
C THR A 472 -17.59 -20.36 19.79
N SER A 473 -17.94 -20.81 20.99
CA SER A 473 -19.29 -20.65 21.55
C SER A 473 -19.73 -19.19 21.62
N SER A 474 -18.82 -18.29 21.99
CA SER A 474 -19.08 -16.84 22.05
C SER A 474 -19.29 -16.24 20.65
N GLN A 475 -18.48 -16.64 19.66
CA GLN A 475 -18.63 -16.19 18.27
C GLN A 475 -19.96 -16.66 17.68
N ALA A 476 -20.30 -17.94 17.83
CA ALA A 476 -21.58 -18.47 17.33
C ALA A 476 -22.77 -17.74 17.96
N ALA A 477 -22.75 -17.55 19.29
CA ALA A 477 -23.80 -16.81 19.99
C ALA A 477 -23.93 -15.36 19.50
N ALA A 478 -22.82 -14.66 19.27
CA ALA A 478 -22.81 -13.29 18.77
C ALA A 478 -23.41 -13.19 17.36
N VAL A 479 -23.00 -14.08 16.44
CA VAL A 479 -23.52 -14.08 15.06
C VAL A 479 -25.00 -14.47 15.01
N LEU A 480 -25.42 -15.45 15.81
CA LEU A 480 -26.83 -15.85 15.91
C LEU A 480 -27.70 -14.75 16.52
N THR A 481 -27.19 -14.04 17.52
CA THR A 481 -27.86 -12.87 18.10
C THR A 481 -28.04 -11.78 17.05
N ALA A 482 -26.97 -11.46 16.29
CA ALA A 482 -27.04 -10.50 15.20
C ALA A 482 -28.04 -10.94 14.11
N ALA A 483 -28.10 -12.24 13.83
CA ALA A 483 -29.06 -12.81 12.89
C ALA A 483 -30.52 -12.79 13.37
N GLY A 484 -30.78 -12.44 14.64
CA GLY A 484 -32.11 -12.43 15.26
C GLY A 484 -32.58 -13.80 15.74
N ASN A 485 -31.69 -14.80 15.83
CA ASN A 485 -32.00 -16.15 16.30
C ASN A 485 -31.56 -16.31 17.76
N THR A 486 -32.34 -15.71 18.68
CA THR A 486 -32.03 -15.67 20.12
C THR A 486 -31.99 -17.05 20.77
N ASP A 487 -32.85 -17.96 20.32
CA ASP A 487 -32.95 -19.30 20.90
C ASP A 487 -31.68 -20.10 20.57
N ALA A 488 -31.26 -20.11 19.30
CA ALA A 488 -30.00 -20.74 18.92
C ALA A 488 -28.79 -20.05 19.56
N ALA A 489 -28.84 -18.73 19.75
CA ALA A 489 -27.77 -17.98 20.43
C ALA A 489 -27.61 -18.41 21.91
N GLN A 490 -28.71 -18.63 22.64
CA GLN A 490 -28.68 -19.14 24.01
C GLN A 490 -28.11 -20.57 24.09
N VAL A 491 -28.47 -21.41 23.12
CA VAL A 491 -27.92 -22.76 23.02
C VAL A 491 -26.41 -22.70 22.73
N ALA A 492 -25.97 -21.86 21.80
CA ALA A 492 -24.55 -21.68 21.51
C ALA A 492 -23.77 -21.13 22.72
N ALA A 493 -24.35 -20.18 23.46
CA ALA A 493 -23.71 -19.58 24.63
C ALA A 493 -23.57 -20.54 25.82
N SER A 494 -24.45 -21.53 25.93
CA SER A 494 -24.40 -22.55 26.99
C SER A 494 -23.53 -23.77 26.63
N ALA A 495 -23.03 -23.85 25.40
CA ALA A 495 -22.12 -24.91 24.98
C ALA A 495 -20.70 -24.64 25.53
N THR A 496 -20.22 -25.51 26.43
CA THR A 496 -18.88 -25.40 27.03
C THR A 496 -17.74 -25.73 26.06
N ASP A 497 -18.00 -26.52 25.02
CA ASP A 497 -17.03 -26.88 23.98
C ASP A 497 -17.77 -27.06 22.65
N LEU A 498 -17.65 -26.11 21.74
CA LEU A 498 -18.03 -26.31 20.33
C LEU A 498 -16.75 -26.56 19.51
N PRO A 499 -16.28 -27.81 19.36
CA PRO A 499 -15.51 -28.18 18.20
C PRO A 499 -16.51 -28.61 17.13
N LEU A 500 -17.09 -27.65 16.41
CA LEU A 500 -17.84 -27.93 15.17
C LEU A 500 -16.91 -27.83 13.96
#